data_AF-A0AA88JHC2-F1
#
_entry.id   AF-A0AA88JHC2-F1
#
_cell.length_a   1.000
_cell.length_b   1.000
_cell.length_c   1.000
_cell.angle_alpha   90.00
_cell.angle_beta   90.00
_cell.angle_gamma   90.00
#
_symmetry.space_group_name_H-M   'P 1'
#
loop_
_entity.id
_entity.type
_entity.pdbx_description
1 polymer ?
#
loop_
_entity_poly.entity_id
_entity_poly.type
_entity_poly.pdbx_seq_one_letter_code
_entity_poly.pdbx_strand_id
1 'polypeptide(L)'
;MGRNKIAGKIPPEIGRLTELQILSLDSNDLTGEIPTQLGDLKKLFVLNLSNNHLTGEIPWGLTNLARLESLDLSANNLTANIPEWLGDCRRLLSLNLSHNILSGEIPEELGNLVSLKYMLDLSSNSLSGQIPSSLSKLAMLEVLNVSHNNLSGQIPSSFSNMVSLPSIDFSWNNLTGAVPTGSTFRNVSANAFVGNSGMCGNIVGLTPCEKPKRKSNKVLICVLVLVCGLVVFITIITVTLILCAKGKEERKRPNLIQSSESLIWERDGQYKFGEIREATEDFDDKYCIGQGGSGTVYKAVLQSGLVLAVKQLHTFDSTDIPEVIRASFQNEIRMLTEVRHRNIIKLYGFCSRKGF
;
A
#
# COMPACT_ATOMS: atom_id res chain seq x y z
N MET A 1 -26.93 -30.84 27.52
CA MET A 1 -26.06 -31.60 28.45
C MET A 1 -24.80 -30.81 28.81
N GLY A 2 -24.88 -29.47 28.88
CA GLY A 2 -23.71 -28.67 29.24
C GLY A 2 -23.31 -28.83 30.71
N ARG A 3 -22.05 -28.50 31.02
CA ARG A 3 -21.45 -28.48 32.38
C ARG A 3 -21.43 -29.86 33.04
N ASN A 4 -20.89 -30.85 32.32
CA ASN A 4 -20.69 -32.20 32.81
C ASN A 4 -19.24 -32.65 32.56
N LYS A 5 -18.95 -33.94 32.67
CA LYS A 5 -17.65 -34.58 32.35
C LYS A 5 -17.82 -35.60 31.23
N ILE A 6 -18.58 -35.24 30.19
CA ILE A 6 -18.81 -36.12 29.04
C ILE A 6 -17.54 -36.07 28.18
N ALA A 7 -16.87 -37.21 28.06
CA ALA A 7 -15.63 -37.37 27.31
C ALA A 7 -15.84 -38.19 26.03
N GLY A 8 -14.86 -38.13 25.13
CA GLY A 8 -14.89 -38.82 23.83
C GLY A 8 -15.38 -37.91 22.70
N LYS A 9 -15.76 -38.50 21.56
CA LYS A 9 -16.20 -37.74 20.38
C LYS A 9 -17.69 -37.48 20.38
N ILE A 10 -18.12 -36.39 19.73
CA ILE A 10 -19.54 -36.18 19.41
C ILE A 10 -19.95 -37.27 18.39
N PRO A 11 -20.93 -38.14 18.70
CA PRO A 11 -21.34 -39.19 17.77
C PRO A 11 -22.11 -38.59 16.57
N PRO A 12 -21.78 -38.94 15.31
CA PRO A 12 -22.47 -38.43 14.13
C PRO A 12 -23.96 -38.82 14.09
N GLU A 13 -24.36 -39.85 14.82
CA GLU A 13 -25.76 -40.29 14.99
C GLU A 13 -26.65 -39.21 15.59
N ILE A 14 -26.11 -38.20 16.29
CA ILE A 14 -26.87 -37.03 16.75
C ILE A 14 -27.57 -36.32 15.58
N GLY A 15 -26.97 -36.30 14.38
CA GLY A 15 -27.60 -35.73 13.18
C GLY A 15 -28.94 -36.38 12.78
N ARG A 16 -29.22 -37.60 13.27
CA ARG A 16 -30.51 -38.29 13.06
C ARG A 16 -31.65 -37.75 13.93
N LEU A 17 -31.36 -36.89 14.90
CA LEU A 17 -32.35 -36.28 15.80
C LEU A 17 -33.01 -35.06 15.13
N THR A 18 -33.63 -35.24 13.96
CA THR A 18 -34.09 -34.14 13.08
C THR A 18 -35.10 -33.16 13.70
N GLU A 19 -35.73 -33.52 14.83
CA GLU A 19 -36.61 -32.66 15.63
C GLU A 19 -35.87 -31.74 16.62
N LEU A 20 -34.55 -31.89 16.77
CA LEU A 20 -33.76 -31.15 17.74
C LEU A 20 -33.68 -29.67 17.38
N GLN A 21 -33.97 -28.83 18.36
CA GLN A 21 -34.04 -27.38 18.24
C GLN A 21 -32.91 -26.65 18.98
N ILE A 22 -32.42 -27.25 20.07
CA ILE A 22 -31.31 -26.76 20.89
C ILE A 22 -30.35 -27.92 21.14
N LEU A 23 -29.09 -27.75 20.80
CA LEU A 23 -28.00 -28.67 21.13
C LEU A 23 -26.95 -27.90 21.94
N SER A 24 -26.94 -28.11 23.25
CA SER A 24 -25.95 -27.53 24.18
C SER A 24 -25.13 -28.64 24.80
N LEU A 25 -23.85 -28.74 24.40
CA LEU A 25 -22.85 -29.67 24.92
C LEU A 25 -21.68 -28.91 25.58
N ASP A 26 -21.89 -27.64 25.91
CA ASP A 26 -20.92 -26.72 26.49
C ASP A 26 -20.26 -27.24 27.77
N SER A 27 -19.00 -26.86 28.04
CA SER A 27 -18.31 -27.22 29.29
C SER A 27 -18.31 -28.74 29.58
N ASN A 28 -17.62 -29.48 28.73
CA ASN A 28 -17.41 -30.93 28.82
C ASN A 28 -15.97 -31.29 28.38
N ASP A 29 -15.64 -32.58 28.39
CA ASP A 29 -14.32 -33.11 27.98
C ASP A 29 -14.39 -33.68 26.54
N LEU A 30 -15.23 -33.13 25.65
CA LEU A 30 -15.43 -33.66 24.30
C LEU A 30 -14.21 -33.38 23.41
N THR A 31 -13.88 -34.33 22.54
CA THR A 31 -12.64 -34.37 21.75
C THR A 31 -12.93 -34.69 20.28
N GLY A 32 -11.95 -34.42 19.41
CA GLY A 32 -12.05 -34.71 17.98
C GLY A 32 -12.90 -33.69 17.23
N GLU A 33 -13.24 -34.01 15.99
CA GLU A 33 -13.91 -33.08 15.07
C GLU A 33 -15.41 -32.93 15.34
N ILE A 34 -15.95 -31.77 14.96
CA ILE A 34 -17.40 -31.52 14.91
C ILE A 34 -17.97 -32.35 13.74
N PRO A 35 -18.95 -33.25 13.95
CA PRO A 35 -19.48 -34.07 12.86
C PRO A 35 -20.24 -33.23 11.83
N THR A 36 -19.98 -33.44 10.54
CA THR A 36 -20.71 -32.78 9.44
C THR A 36 -22.22 -33.09 9.48
N GLN A 37 -22.59 -34.24 10.03
CA GLN A 37 -23.97 -34.69 10.23
C GLN A 37 -24.78 -33.80 11.18
N LEU A 38 -24.14 -32.96 12.02
CA LEU A 38 -24.89 -31.93 12.77
C LEU A 38 -25.64 -30.98 11.83
N GLY A 39 -25.17 -30.82 10.59
CA GLY A 39 -25.87 -30.10 9.53
C GLY A 39 -27.25 -30.65 9.15
N ASP A 40 -27.60 -31.88 9.54
CA ASP A 40 -28.91 -32.49 9.26
C ASP A 40 -30.01 -32.08 10.24
N LEU A 41 -29.65 -31.39 11.31
CA LEU A 41 -30.56 -30.83 12.31
C LEU A 41 -31.27 -29.57 11.80
N LYS A 42 -32.05 -29.66 10.70
CA LYS A 42 -32.63 -28.47 10.03
C LYS A 42 -33.61 -27.63 10.90
N LYS A 43 -33.99 -28.13 12.08
CA LYS A 43 -34.81 -27.42 13.08
C LYS A 43 -34.00 -26.70 14.17
N LEU A 44 -32.68 -26.89 14.20
CA LEU A 44 -31.78 -26.32 15.19
C LEU A 44 -31.69 -24.80 15.06
N PHE A 45 -31.91 -24.10 16.18
CA PHE A 45 -31.71 -22.65 16.28
C PHE A 45 -30.64 -22.26 17.30
N VAL A 46 -30.25 -23.15 18.23
CA VAL A 46 -29.05 -22.99 19.07
C VAL A 46 -28.13 -24.20 18.92
N LEU A 47 -26.88 -23.93 18.53
CA LEU A 47 -25.76 -24.88 18.64
C LEU A 47 -24.71 -24.27 19.57
N ASN A 48 -24.52 -24.89 20.73
CA ASN A 48 -23.46 -24.53 21.67
C ASN A 48 -22.58 -25.75 21.98
N LEU A 49 -21.31 -25.67 21.57
CA LEU A 49 -20.27 -26.67 21.78
C LEU A 49 -19.07 -26.07 22.55
N SER A 50 -19.21 -24.89 23.17
CA SER A 50 -18.09 -24.16 23.74
C SER A 50 -17.46 -24.81 24.97
N ASN A 51 -16.22 -24.43 25.30
CA ASN A 51 -15.48 -24.95 26.45
C ASN A 51 -15.37 -26.49 26.42
N ASN A 52 -14.69 -27.00 25.39
CA ASN A 52 -14.42 -28.41 25.15
C ASN A 52 -12.99 -28.57 24.57
N HIS A 53 -12.64 -29.75 24.05
CA HIS A 53 -11.36 -30.04 23.39
C HIS A 53 -11.57 -30.46 21.92
N LEU A 54 -12.56 -29.86 21.23
CA LEU A 54 -12.86 -30.15 19.84
C LEU A 54 -11.74 -29.62 18.92
N THR A 55 -11.45 -30.35 17.85
CA THR A 55 -10.31 -30.12 16.94
C THR A 55 -10.75 -30.07 15.49
N GLY A 56 -9.83 -29.70 14.58
CA GLY A 56 -10.10 -29.69 13.13
C GLY A 56 -10.76 -28.39 12.67
N GLU A 57 -11.35 -28.39 11.47
CA GLU A 57 -12.01 -27.22 10.89
C GLU A 57 -13.48 -27.10 11.32
N ILE A 58 -14.09 -25.92 11.10
CA ILE A 58 -15.54 -25.75 11.25
C ILE A 58 -16.22 -26.44 10.04
N PRO A 59 -17.01 -27.51 10.24
CA PRO A 59 -17.44 -28.37 9.14
C PRO A 59 -18.49 -27.71 8.24
N TRP A 60 -18.26 -27.78 6.93
CA TRP A 60 -19.15 -27.20 5.90
C TRP A 60 -20.62 -27.61 6.03
N GLY A 61 -20.89 -28.79 6.59
CA GLY A 61 -22.25 -29.29 6.80
C GLY A 61 -23.16 -28.34 7.58
N LEU A 62 -22.59 -27.50 8.47
CA LEU A 62 -23.34 -26.51 9.25
C LEU A 62 -23.98 -25.41 8.40
N THR A 63 -23.53 -25.21 7.15
CA THR A 63 -24.20 -24.30 6.18
C THR A 63 -25.68 -24.65 5.96
N ASN A 64 -26.07 -25.90 6.21
CA ASN A 64 -27.44 -26.38 6.05
C ASN A 64 -28.38 -25.98 7.21
N LEU A 65 -27.86 -25.39 8.28
CA LEU A 65 -28.63 -24.98 9.46
C LEU A 65 -29.33 -23.64 9.22
N ALA A 66 -30.23 -23.61 8.23
CA ALA A 66 -30.96 -22.41 7.78
C ALA A 66 -31.86 -21.75 8.86
N ARG A 67 -31.97 -22.36 10.05
CA ARG A 67 -32.70 -21.85 11.22
C ARG A 67 -31.80 -21.40 12.37
N LEU A 68 -30.48 -21.47 12.23
CA LEU A 68 -29.52 -21.17 13.29
C LEU A 68 -29.55 -19.68 13.67
N GLU A 69 -29.77 -19.42 14.96
CA GLU A 69 -29.87 -18.08 15.55
C GLU A 69 -28.74 -17.82 16.57
N SER A 70 -28.17 -18.88 17.17
CA SER A 70 -26.96 -18.79 17.99
C SER A 70 -25.99 -19.93 17.67
N LEU A 71 -24.73 -19.56 17.42
CA LEU A 71 -23.60 -20.49 17.23
C LEU A 71 -22.47 -20.10 18.20
N ASP A 72 -22.18 -20.97 19.15
CA ASP A 72 -21.07 -20.84 20.09
C ASP A 72 -20.16 -22.06 19.99
N LEU A 73 -18.95 -21.83 19.45
CA LEU A 73 -17.88 -22.82 19.31
C LEU A 73 -16.63 -22.40 20.11
N SER A 74 -16.77 -21.41 20.99
CA SER A 74 -15.63 -20.80 21.69
C SER A 74 -14.92 -21.75 22.66
N ALA A 75 -13.70 -21.42 23.07
CA ALA A 75 -12.89 -22.23 24.00
C ALA A 75 -12.78 -23.70 23.58
N ASN A 76 -12.18 -23.91 22.40
CA ASN A 76 -11.89 -25.21 21.81
C ASN A 76 -10.50 -25.18 21.13
N ASN A 77 -10.12 -26.26 20.46
CA ASN A 77 -8.89 -26.38 19.67
C ASN A 77 -9.19 -26.39 18.15
N LEU A 78 -10.21 -25.65 17.70
CA LEU A 78 -10.54 -25.56 16.27
C LEU A 78 -9.43 -24.81 15.51
N THR A 79 -9.23 -25.20 14.26
CA THR A 79 -8.11 -24.82 13.39
C THR A 79 -8.61 -24.42 12.00
N ALA A 80 -7.69 -24.07 11.11
CA ALA A 80 -7.96 -23.59 9.75
C ALA A 80 -8.73 -22.25 9.75
N ASN A 81 -9.22 -21.84 8.58
CA ASN A 81 -9.81 -20.52 8.40
C ASN A 81 -11.27 -20.49 8.87
N ILE A 82 -11.76 -19.30 9.23
CA ILE A 82 -13.20 -19.07 9.33
C ILE A 82 -13.81 -19.29 7.94
N PRO A 83 -14.79 -20.19 7.75
CA PRO A 83 -15.30 -20.46 6.41
C PRO A 83 -16.22 -19.37 5.86
N GLU A 84 -16.07 -19.04 4.59
CA GLU A 84 -16.89 -18.05 3.84
C GLU A 84 -18.40 -18.36 3.93
N TRP A 85 -18.79 -19.64 3.87
CA TRP A 85 -20.19 -20.08 3.93
C TRP A 85 -20.91 -19.69 5.23
N LEU A 86 -20.20 -19.32 6.31
CA LEU A 86 -20.86 -18.76 7.50
C LEU A 86 -21.66 -17.50 7.18
N GLY A 87 -21.28 -16.74 6.14
CA GLY A 87 -22.05 -15.58 5.67
C GLY A 87 -23.46 -15.91 5.17
N ASP A 88 -23.76 -17.16 4.84
CA ASP A 88 -25.10 -17.60 4.42
C ASP A 88 -26.02 -17.99 5.60
N CYS A 89 -25.50 -18.04 6.83
CA CYS A 89 -26.28 -18.23 8.06
C CYS A 89 -27.09 -16.97 8.45
N ARG A 90 -27.85 -16.39 7.52
CA ARG A 90 -28.44 -15.02 7.63
C ARG A 90 -29.42 -14.79 8.78
N ARG A 91 -29.85 -15.84 9.50
CA ARG A 91 -30.68 -15.74 10.72
C ARG A 91 -29.87 -15.58 12.00
N LEU A 92 -28.55 -15.74 11.93
CA LEU A 92 -27.67 -15.75 13.10
C LEU A 92 -27.75 -14.40 13.82
N LEU A 93 -28.04 -14.45 15.12
CA LEU A 93 -28.15 -13.29 16.02
C LEU A 93 -26.90 -13.15 16.90
N SER A 94 -26.19 -14.25 17.15
CA SER A 94 -24.94 -14.32 17.92
C SER A 94 -23.98 -15.34 17.30
N LEU A 95 -22.71 -14.94 17.13
CA LEU A 95 -21.61 -15.78 16.69
C LEU A 95 -20.43 -15.64 17.66
N ASN A 96 -20.01 -16.75 18.26
CA ASN A 96 -18.81 -16.81 19.11
C ASN A 96 -17.88 -17.93 18.64
N LEU A 97 -16.70 -17.52 18.15
CA LEU A 97 -15.61 -18.39 17.71
C LEU A 97 -14.32 -18.14 18.54
N SER A 98 -14.42 -17.39 19.63
CA SER A 98 -13.26 -16.96 20.42
C SER A 98 -12.52 -18.11 21.10
N HIS A 99 -11.28 -17.88 21.51
CA HIS A 99 -10.45 -18.88 22.20
C HIS A 99 -10.35 -20.21 21.42
N ASN A 100 -9.83 -20.11 20.19
CA ASN A 100 -9.53 -21.23 19.31
C ASN A 100 -8.15 -21.01 18.65
N ILE A 101 -7.81 -21.81 17.64
CA ILE A 101 -6.57 -21.73 16.86
C ILE A 101 -6.92 -21.43 15.38
N LEU A 102 -7.98 -20.65 15.14
CA LEU A 102 -8.40 -20.26 13.80
C LEU A 102 -7.38 -19.30 13.18
N SER A 103 -7.15 -19.44 11.87
CA SER A 103 -6.11 -18.75 11.12
C SER A 103 -6.66 -18.09 9.85
N GLY A 104 -5.77 -17.55 9.00
CA GLY A 104 -6.16 -16.91 7.74
C GLY A 104 -6.73 -15.52 7.96
N GLU A 105 -7.57 -15.05 7.04
CA GLU A 105 -8.22 -13.74 7.13
C GLU A 105 -9.66 -13.88 7.67
N ILE A 106 -10.25 -12.78 8.12
CA ILE A 106 -11.69 -12.72 8.42
C ILE A 106 -12.44 -12.62 7.06
N PRO A 107 -13.36 -13.53 6.71
CA PRO A 107 -14.07 -13.47 5.43
C PRO A 107 -14.94 -12.22 5.28
N GLU A 108 -14.99 -11.63 4.07
CA GLU A 108 -15.89 -10.50 3.81
C GLU A 108 -17.37 -10.90 3.94
N GLU A 109 -17.66 -12.18 3.72
CA GLU A 109 -18.97 -12.83 3.77
C GLU A 109 -19.62 -12.74 5.14
N LEU A 110 -18.85 -12.62 6.23
CA LEU A 110 -19.42 -12.37 7.56
C LEU A 110 -20.24 -11.07 7.61
N GLY A 111 -19.94 -10.10 6.75
CA GLY A 111 -20.75 -8.89 6.56
C GLY A 111 -22.16 -9.16 5.99
N ASN A 112 -22.45 -10.37 5.52
CA ASN A 112 -23.79 -10.77 5.03
C ASN A 112 -24.72 -11.26 6.16
N LEU A 113 -24.20 -11.42 7.38
CA LEU A 113 -24.96 -11.77 8.59
C LEU A 113 -25.82 -10.61 9.12
N VAL A 114 -26.65 -10.00 8.27
CA VAL A 114 -27.36 -8.73 8.55
C VAL A 114 -28.35 -8.78 9.73
N SER A 115 -28.70 -9.96 10.24
CA SER A 115 -29.48 -10.13 11.49
C SER A 115 -28.61 -10.25 12.76
N LEU A 116 -27.27 -10.29 12.63
CA LEU A 116 -26.36 -10.41 13.75
C LEU A 116 -26.49 -9.18 14.63
N LYS A 117 -26.93 -9.42 15.87
CA LYS A 117 -27.35 -8.37 16.80
C LYS A 117 -26.54 -8.42 18.08
N TYR A 118 -26.47 -9.56 18.74
CA TYR A 118 -25.94 -9.60 20.10
C TYR A 118 -24.41 -9.56 20.11
N MET A 119 -23.76 -10.39 19.29
CA MET A 119 -22.31 -10.56 19.37
C MET A 119 -21.68 -11.14 18.09
N LEU A 120 -20.53 -10.59 17.73
CA LEU A 120 -19.50 -11.20 16.91
C LEU A 120 -18.21 -11.23 17.74
N ASP A 121 -17.86 -12.39 18.28
CA ASP A 121 -16.60 -12.58 19.01
C ASP A 121 -15.69 -13.57 18.28
N LEU A 122 -14.56 -13.04 17.79
CA LEU A 122 -13.50 -13.75 17.08
C LEU A 122 -12.17 -13.70 17.86
N SER A 123 -12.20 -13.23 19.11
CA SER A 123 -11.00 -12.94 19.89
C SER A 123 -10.19 -14.17 20.28
N SER A 124 -8.93 -13.99 20.66
CA SER A 124 -8.04 -15.08 21.10
C SER A 124 -7.95 -16.21 20.07
N ASN A 125 -7.51 -15.85 18.87
CA ASN A 125 -7.26 -16.76 17.74
C ASN A 125 -5.90 -16.37 17.07
N SER A 126 -5.61 -16.90 15.89
CA SER A 126 -4.45 -16.55 15.06
C SER A 126 -4.86 -15.89 13.73
N LEU A 127 -5.97 -15.14 13.73
CA LEU A 127 -6.50 -14.45 12.55
C LEU A 127 -5.57 -13.31 12.12
N SER A 128 -5.51 -13.06 10.81
CA SER A 128 -4.55 -12.18 10.15
C SER A 128 -5.23 -11.39 9.02
N GLY A 129 -4.45 -10.71 8.16
CA GLY A 129 -5.01 -9.85 7.11
C GLY A 129 -5.54 -8.53 7.68
N GLN A 130 -6.57 -7.98 7.05
CA GLN A 130 -7.24 -6.74 7.50
C GLN A 130 -8.62 -7.05 8.09
N ILE A 131 -9.15 -6.13 8.89
CA ILE A 131 -10.55 -6.18 9.32
C ILE A 131 -11.45 -5.83 8.11
N PRO A 132 -12.36 -6.70 7.65
CA PRO A 132 -13.17 -6.43 6.47
C PRO A 132 -14.10 -5.22 6.66
N SER A 133 -14.07 -4.30 5.69
CA SER A 133 -14.98 -3.15 5.69
C SER A 133 -16.46 -3.58 5.59
N SER A 134 -16.72 -4.78 5.04
CA SER A 134 -18.04 -5.38 4.91
C SER A 134 -18.76 -5.59 6.25
N LEU A 135 -18.03 -5.73 7.37
CA LEU A 135 -18.62 -5.86 8.70
C LEU A 135 -19.43 -4.61 9.10
N SER A 136 -19.24 -3.45 8.45
CA SER A 136 -20.09 -2.28 8.68
C SER A 136 -21.54 -2.46 8.20
N LYS A 137 -21.85 -3.53 7.45
CA LYS A 137 -23.23 -3.93 7.10
C LYS A 137 -24.02 -4.45 8.31
N LEU A 138 -23.33 -4.86 9.39
CA LEU A 138 -23.91 -5.43 10.61
C LEU A 138 -24.50 -4.32 11.50
N ALA A 139 -25.48 -3.58 10.97
CA ALA A 139 -26.00 -2.34 11.56
C ALA A 139 -26.71 -2.52 12.92
N MET A 140 -27.08 -3.76 13.28
CA MET A 140 -27.72 -4.10 14.55
C MET A 140 -26.75 -4.63 15.62
N LEU A 141 -25.47 -4.81 15.28
CA LEU A 141 -24.49 -5.47 16.15
C LEU A 141 -24.18 -4.64 17.41
N GLU A 142 -24.23 -5.29 18.58
CA GLU A 142 -24.05 -4.70 19.91
C GLU A 142 -22.64 -4.95 20.48
N VAL A 143 -22.05 -6.12 20.20
CA VAL A 143 -20.68 -6.48 20.61
C VAL A 143 -19.86 -6.92 19.40
N LEU A 144 -18.73 -6.26 19.18
CA LEU A 144 -17.69 -6.68 18.23
C LEU A 144 -16.36 -6.85 18.96
N ASN A 145 -15.90 -8.09 19.08
CA ASN A 145 -14.63 -8.41 19.70
C ASN A 145 -13.73 -9.17 18.71
N VAL A 146 -12.57 -8.59 18.41
CA VAL A 146 -11.54 -9.19 17.55
C VAL A 146 -10.15 -9.16 18.21
N SER A 147 -10.10 -8.92 19.53
CA SER A 147 -8.84 -8.77 20.25
C SER A 147 -8.02 -10.07 20.31
N HIS A 148 -6.74 -9.96 20.67
CA HIS A 148 -5.83 -11.13 20.77
C HIS A 148 -5.78 -11.94 19.46
N ASN A 149 -5.33 -11.29 18.39
CA ASN A 149 -5.15 -11.87 17.05
C ASN A 149 -3.92 -11.22 16.38
N ASN A 150 -3.66 -11.54 15.11
CA ASN A 150 -2.59 -10.99 14.29
C ASN A 150 -3.12 -10.02 13.20
N LEU A 151 -4.29 -9.41 13.40
CA LEU A 151 -4.92 -8.51 12.43
C LEU A 151 -4.09 -7.24 12.21
N SER A 152 -4.13 -6.71 11.00
CA SER A 152 -3.26 -5.63 10.53
C SER A 152 -4.02 -4.59 9.71
N GLY A 153 -3.32 -3.57 9.21
CA GLY A 153 -3.95 -2.46 8.47
C GLY A 153 -4.59 -1.46 9.41
N GLN A 154 -5.74 -0.89 9.02
CA GLN A 154 -6.48 0.12 9.77
C GLN A 154 -7.86 -0.41 10.15
N ILE A 155 -8.45 0.11 11.24
CA ILE A 155 -9.87 -0.11 11.53
C ILE A 155 -10.69 0.59 10.43
N PRO A 156 -11.62 -0.10 9.74
CA PRO A 156 -12.38 0.49 8.64
C PRO A 156 -13.15 1.75 9.05
N SER A 157 -12.99 2.84 8.30
CA SER A 157 -13.70 4.09 8.56
C SER A 157 -15.22 3.98 8.43
N SER A 158 -15.72 2.93 7.76
CA SER A 158 -17.14 2.59 7.69
C SER A 158 -17.74 2.20 9.04
N PHE A 159 -16.92 1.76 10.01
CA PHE A 159 -17.38 1.38 11.35
C PHE A 159 -17.91 2.59 12.15
N SER A 160 -17.55 3.82 11.76
CA SER A 160 -18.11 5.05 12.35
C SER A 160 -19.63 5.17 12.21
N ASN A 161 -20.25 4.39 11.31
CA ASN A 161 -21.69 4.36 11.08
C ASN A 161 -22.40 3.23 11.84
N MET A 162 -21.67 2.35 12.55
CA MET A 162 -22.24 1.24 13.34
C MET A 162 -22.77 1.76 14.68
N VAL A 163 -23.89 2.50 14.62
CA VAL A 163 -24.47 3.21 15.77
C VAL A 163 -24.95 2.31 16.90
N SER A 164 -25.17 1.01 16.63
CA SER A 164 -25.69 0.03 17.58
C SER A 164 -24.62 -0.65 18.44
N LEU A 165 -23.32 -0.39 18.22
CA LEU A 165 -22.19 -0.98 18.97
C LEU A 165 -21.86 -0.17 20.26
N PRO A 166 -22.36 -0.54 21.46
CA PRO A 166 -21.83 -0.04 22.73
C PRO A 166 -20.46 -0.65 23.09
N SER A 167 -20.13 -1.85 22.62
CA SER A 167 -18.95 -2.59 23.03
C SER A 167 -18.08 -2.99 21.84
N ILE A 168 -16.83 -2.52 21.85
CA ILE A 168 -15.80 -2.90 20.88
C ILE A 168 -14.50 -3.25 21.60
N ASP A 169 -13.80 -4.27 21.10
CA ASP A 169 -12.42 -4.56 21.48
C ASP A 169 -11.59 -4.98 20.26
N PHE A 170 -10.54 -4.20 20.01
CA PHE A 170 -9.55 -4.34 18.95
C PHE A 170 -8.14 -4.53 19.54
N SER A 171 -8.01 -4.74 20.85
CA SER A 171 -6.71 -4.82 21.54
C SER A 171 -5.88 -6.04 21.11
N TRP A 172 -4.58 -6.01 21.41
CA TRP A 172 -3.64 -7.12 21.18
C TRP A 172 -3.69 -7.65 19.75
N ASN A 173 -3.50 -6.74 18.79
CA ASN A 173 -3.37 -6.99 17.37
C ASN A 173 -2.18 -6.18 16.80
N ASN A 174 -1.97 -6.22 15.49
CA ASN A 174 -0.97 -5.44 14.77
C ASN A 174 -1.61 -4.29 13.95
N LEU A 175 -2.69 -3.69 14.48
CA LEU A 175 -3.42 -2.59 13.82
C LEU A 175 -2.61 -1.28 13.88
N THR A 176 -2.90 -0.41 12.92
CA THR A 176 -2.18 0.85 12.69
C THR A 176 -3.11 1.97 12.26
N GLY A 177 -2.62 3.22 12.35
CA GLY A 177 -3.32 4.39 11.83
C GLY A 177 -4.27 5.03 12.85
N ALA A 178 -5.16 5.89 12.34
CA ALA A 178 -6.09 6.64 13.16
C ALA A 178 -7.31 5.78 13.55
N VAL A 179 -7.70 5.78 14.82
CA VAL A 179 -9.02 5.29 15.23
C VAL A 179 -10.10 6.13 14.51
N PRO A 180 -11.10 5.50 13.84
CA PRO A 180 -12.14 6.24 13.14
C PRO A 180 -12.94 7.18 14.04
N THR A 181 -13.37 8.31 13.48
CA THR A 181 -14.22 9.27 14.20
C THR A 181 -15.70 8.96 13.97
N GLY A 182 -16.47 8.74 15.02
CA GLY A 182 -17.91 8.46 14.95
C GLY A 182 -18.55 8.44 16.34
N SER A 183 -19.87 8.25 16.42
CA SER A 183 -20.56 8.03 17.70
C SER A 183 -20.06 6.75 18.40
N THR A 184 -19.89 5.67 17.61
CA THR A 184 -19.35 4.36 18.02
C THR A 184 -18.03 4.47 18.78
N PHE A 185 -17.16 5.40 18.40
CA PHE A 185 -15.83 5.57 18.99
C PHE A 185 -15.73 6.68 20.04
N ARG A 186 -16.81 7.44 20.30
CA ARG A 186 -16.75 8.65 21.14
C ARG A 186 -16.48 8.37 22.63
N ASN A 187 -17.01 7.26 23.16
CA ASN A 187 -16.94 6.90 24.58
C ASN A 187 -16.12 5.61 24.84
N VAL A 188 -15.30 5.19 23.87
CA VAL A 188 -14.54 3.94 23.97
C VAL A 188 -13.24 4.17 24.74
N SER A 189 -12.93 3.26 25.66
CA SER A 189 -11.68 3.30 26.44
C SER A 189 -10.47 2.99 25.54
N ALA A 190 -9.32 3.62 25.79
CA ALA A 190 -8.06 3.27 25.13
C ALA A 190 -7.67 1.79 25.31
N ASN A 191 -8.18 1.12 26.36
CA ASN A 191 -7.98 -0.31 26.56
C ASN A 191 -8.47 -1.16 25.38
N ALA A 192 -9.53 -0.74 24.66
CA ALA A 192 -10.03 -1.43 23.47
C ALA A 192 -9.05 -1.38 22.28
N PHE A 193 -7.91 -0.69 22.40
CA PHE A 193 -6.89 -0.56 21.36
C PHE A 193 -5.48 -0.89 21.86
N VAL A 194 -5.31 -1.24 23.14
CA VAL A 194 -4.00 -1.53 23.75
C VAL A 194 -3.29 -2.67 23.03
N GLY A 195 -1.96 -2.72 23.04
CA GLY A 195 -1.18 -3.75 22.35
C GLY A 195 -0.98 -3.52 20.84
N ASN A 196 -1.71 -2.59 20.21
CA ASN A 196 -1.49 -2.21 18.81
C ASN A 196 -0.47 -1.06 18.70
N SER A 197 0.76 -1.35 18.24
CA SER A 197 1.87 -0.38 18.27
C SER A 197 1.75 0.80 17.30
N GLY A 198 0.90 0.70 16.26
CA GLY A 198 0.74 1.74 15.24
C GLY A 198 -0.51 2.61 15.40
N MET A 199 -1.32 2.41 16.43
CA MET A 199 -2.61 3.06 16.61
C MET A 199 -2.48 4.46 17.23
N CYS A 200 -3.25 5.41 16.71
CA CYS A 200 -3.30 6.78 17.22
C CYS A 200 -4.73 7.33 17.18
N GLY A 201 -5.03 8.35 17.97
CA GLY A 201 -6.37 8.95 17.98
C GLY A 201 -6.59 10.01 19.04
N ASN A 202 -7.75 10.65 19.01
CA ASN A 202 -8.20 11.60 20.03
C ASN A 202 -9.06 10.89 21.09
N ILE A 203 -8.50 9.85 21.70
CA ILE A 203 -9.12 9.03 22.75
C ILE A 203 -8.23 9.09 23.99
N VAL A 204 -8.83 9.23 25.17
CA VAL A 204 -8.09 9.34 26.43
C VAL A 204 -7.31 8.05 26.69
N GLY A 205 -5.97 8.15 26.69
CA GLY A 205 -5.06 7.02 26.85
C GLY A 205 -4.39 6.54 25.55
N LEU A 206 -4.81 7.02 24.38
CA LEU A 206 -4.12 6.81 23.10
C LEU A 206 -3.25 8.03 22.73
N THR A 207 -2.16 7.78 22.01
CA THR A 207 -1.31 8.85 21.46
C THR A 207 -2.04 9.60 20.33
N PRO A 208 -2.09 10.95 20.34
CA PRO A 208 -2.60 11.71 19.22
C PRO A 208 -1.81 11.47 17.93
N CYS A 209 -2.50 11.36 16.79
CA CYS A 209 -1.84 11.15 15.50
C CYS A 209 -0.96 12.35 15.13
N GLU A 210 0.32 12.11 14.82
CA GLU A 210 1.22 13.16 14.32
C GLU A 210 0.69 13.72 12.98
N LYS A 211 0.43 15.03 12.94
CA LYS A 211 0.18 15.71 11.66
C LYS A 211 1.50 15.77 10.88
N PRO A 212 1.50 15.50 9.56
CA PRO A 212 2.72 15.57 8.75
C PRO A 212 3.35 16.96 8.86
N LYS A 213 4.60 17.01 9.35
CA LYS A 213 5.33 18.26 9.58
C LYS A 213 5.50 19.00 8.26
N ARG A 214 4.75 20.09 8.06
CA ARG A 214 4.97 21.04 6.95
C ARG A 214 6.43 21.51 7.01
N LYS A 215 7.26 21.10 6.03
CA LYS A 215 8.63 21.61 5.90
C LYS A 215 8.57 23.14 5.78
N SER A 216 9.22 23.82 6.72
CA SER A 216 9.26 25.28 6.72
C SER A 216 10.27 25.73 5.65
N ASN A 217 9.77 26.24 4.52
CA ASN A 217 10.60 26.69 3.39
C ASN A 217 11.44 27.96 3.67
N LYS A 218 11.69 28.30 4.95
CA LYS A 218 12.52 29.45 5.36
C LYS A 218 13.90 29.44 4.69
N VAL A 219 14.55 28.27 4.61
CA VAL A 219 15.86 28.12 3.95
C VAL A 219 15.77 28.45 2.46
N LEU A 220 14.74 27.95 1.76
CA LEU A 220 14.54 28.24 0.33
C LEU A 220 14.28 29.73 0.09
N ILE A 221 13.51 30.39 0.97
CA ILE A 221 13.25 31.83 0.90
C ILE A 221 14.54 32.63 1.12
N CYS A 222 15.35 32.28 2.14
CA CYS A 222 16.65 32.93 2.37
C CYS A 222 17.61 32.76 1.17
N VAL A 223 17.68 31.56 0.58
CA VAL A 223 18.51 31.32 -0.62
C VAL A 223 18.01 32.13 -1.81
N LEU A 224 16.70 32.19 -2.06
CA LEU A 224 16.13 33.01 -3.14
C LEU A 224 16.44 34.50 -2.96
N VAL A 225 16.33 35.04 -1.75
CA VAL A 225 16.66 36.45 -1.45
C VAL A 225 18.14 36.74 -1.72
N LEU A 226 19.05 35.85 -1.31
CA LEU A 226 20.49 35.99 -1.56
C LEU A 226 20.82 35.93 -3.06
N VAL A 227 20.22 34.99 -3.79
CA VAL A 227 20.43 34.85 -5.25
C VAL A 227 19.89 36.09 -5.99
N CYS A 228 18.69 36.57 -5.67
CA CYS A 228 18.15 37.79 -6.26
C CYS A 228 19.03 39.02 -5.98
N GLY A 229 19.57 39.15 -4.75
CA GLY A 229 20.50 40.22 -4.39
C GLY A 229 21.80 40.17 -5.23
N LEU A 230 22.38 38.98 -5.40
CA LEU A 230 23.57 38.79 -6.24
C LEU A 230 23.30 39.12 -7.73
N VAL A 231 22.15 38.72 -8.27
CA VAL A 231 21.77 39.04 -9.66
C VAL A 231 21.64 40.55 -9.85
N VAL A 232 20.98 41.27 -8.93
CA VAL A 232 20.86 42.74 -8.98
C VAL A 232 22.22 43.42 -8.86
N PHE A 233 23.13 42.91 -8.02
CA PHE A 233 24.48 43.44 -7.91
C PHE A 233 25.29 43.26 -9.21
N ILE A 234 25.20 42.08 -9.83
CA ILE A 234 25.87 41.79 -11.12
C ILE A 234 25.30 42.67 -12.24
N THR A 235 23.98 42.89 -12.31
CA THR A 235 23.41 43.76 -13.36
C THR A 235 23.80 45.22 -13.20
N ILE A 236 23.95 45.73 -11.97
CA ILE A 236 24.49 47.08 -11.72
C ILE A 236 25.93 47.19 -12.21
N ILE A 237 26.77 46.17 -11.97
CA ILE A 237 28.16 46.11 -12.45
C ILE A 237 28.22 46.05 -13.98
N THR A 238 27.42 45.20 -14.62
CA THR A 238 27.47 45.09 -16.10
C THR A 238 26.95 46.36 -16.78
N VAL A 239 25.92 47.01 -16.24
CA VAL A 239 25.43 48.30 -16.75
C VAL A 239 26.49 49.39 -16.60
N THR A 240 27.16 49.50 -15.44
CA THR A 240 28.24 50.48 -15.27
C THR A 240 29.42 50.21 -16.21
N LEU A 241 29.84 48.95 -16.38
CA LEU A 241 30.88 48.58 -17.36
C LEU A 241 30.48 48.91 -18.81
N ILE A 242 29.22 48.69 -19.21
CA ILE A 242 28.72 49.06 -20.55
C ILE A 242 28.71 50.58 -20.75
N LEU A 243 28.35 51.35 -19.73
CA LEU A 243 28.41 52.82 -19.79
C LEU A 243 29.85 53.33 -19.86
N CYS A 244 30.79 52.72 -19.14
CA CYS A 244 32.22 53.01 -19.28
C CYS A 244 32.77 52.62 -20.66
N ALA A 245 32.36 51.46 -21.21
CA ALA A 245 32.80 50.98 -22.52
C ALA A 245 32.27 51.85 -23.68
N LYS A 246 31.04 52.39 -23.58
CA LYS A 246 30.50 53.37 -24.53
C LYS A 246 31.28 54.70 -24.59
N GLY A 247 32.22 54.92 -23.66
CA GLY A 247 33.16 56.03 -23.72
C GLY A 247 34.34 55.83 -24.68
N LYS A 248 34.46 54.70 -25.39
CA LYS A 248 35.57 54.44 -26.33
C LYS A 248 35.17 53.83 -27.68
N GLU A 249 35.73 54.48 -28.70
CA GLU A 249 35.98 54.07 -30.09
C GLU A 249 34.89 54.16 -31.18
N GLU A 250 35.34 54.75 -32.30
CA GLU A 250 34.67 54.82 -33.59
C GLU A 250 35.07 53.65 -34.52
N ARG A 251 34.12 53.28 -35.38
CA ARG A 251 34.30 52.89 -36.80
C ARG A 251 34.92 51.53 -37.23
N LYS A 252 34.00 50.76 -37.82
CA LYS A 252 34.05 50.06 -39.14
C LYS A 252 34.33 48.54 -39.19
N ARG A 253 33.29 47.85 -39.68
CA ARG A 253 33.25 46.54 -40.39
C ARG A 253 33.33 46.77 -41.91
N PRO A 254 33.48 45.76 -42.81
CA PRO A 254 33.05 44.33 -42.75
C PRO A 254 34.23 43.33 -42.92
N ASN A 255 34.10 42.02 -43.22
CA ASN A 255 32.97 41.20 -43.72
C ASN A 255 33.02 39.69 -43.32
N LEU A 256 32.11 38.91 -43.91
CA LEU A 256 31.88 37.45 -43.84
C LEU A 256 33.08 36.51 -44.09
N ILE A 257 33.14 35.41 -43.31
CA ILE A 257 32.88 34.03 -43.79
C ILE A 257 31.95 33.34 -42.76
N GLN A 258 31.07 32.45 -43.21
CA GLN A 258 30.01 31.81 -42.42
C GLN A 258 30.25 30.30 -42.32
N SER A 259 30.29 29.75 -41.10
CA SER A 259 30.29 28.30 -40.86
C SER A 259 29.35 27.96 -39.69
N SER A 260 28.32 27.17 -39.96
CA SER A 260 27.31 26.80 -38.97
C SER A 260 27.82 25.70 -38.03
N GLU A 261 28.14 26.05 -36.79
CA GLU A 261 28.27 25.07 -35.70
C GLU A 261 26.98 25.02 -34.87
N SER A 262 26.41 23.82 -34.71
CA SER A 262 25.23 23.59 -33.88
C SER A 262 25.62 23.59 -32.41
N LEU A 263 25.11 24.57 -31.63
CA LEU A 263 25.33 24.65 -30.19
C LEU A 263 24.89 23.37 -29.46
N ILE A 264 25.74 22.90 -28.55
CA ILE A 264 25.34 22.02 -27.45
C ILE A 264 24.54 22.86 -26.46
N TRP A 265 23.35 22.39 -26.07
CA TRP A 265 22.60 22.96 -24.96
C TRP A 265 23.12 22.32 -23.67
N GLU A 266 23.93 23.07 -22.92
CA GLU A 266 24.58 22.56 -21.71
C GLU A 266 24.23 23.39 -20.48
N ARG A 267 24.18 22.71 -19.33
CA ARG A 267 24.04 23.35 -18.01
C ARG A 267 25.38 23.77 -17.40
N ASP A 268 26.49 23.28 -17.96
CA ASP A 268 27.88 23.60 -17.62
C ASP A 268 28.79 23.38 -18.86
N GLY A 269 28.93 24.38 -19.74
CA GLY A 269 29.56 24.31 -21.07
C GLY A 269 31.02 23.84 -21.14
N GLN A 270 31.30 22.53 -21.10
CA GLN A 270 32.66 21.99 -20.93
C GLN A 270 33.27 21.29 -22.16
N TYR A 271 32.47 20.73 -23.08
CA TYR A 271 33.00 19.91 -24.19
C TYR A 271 32.33 20.25 -25.52
N LYS A 272 33.07 20.14 -26.63
CA LYS A 272 32.56 20.39 -27.98
C LYS A 272 32.24 19.09 -28.72
N PHE A 273 31.21 19.13 -29.58
CA PHE A 273 30.84 17.98 -30.41
C PHE A 273 32.00 17.52 -31.32
N GLY A 274 32.84 18.45 -31.78
CA GLY A 274 34.04 18.14 -32.56
C GLY A 274 35.03 17.24 -31.81
N GLU A 275 35.24 17.47 -30.50
CA GLU A 275 36.16 16.69 -29.66
C GLU A 275 35.63 15.27 -29.43
N ILE A 276 34.31 15.13 -29.26
CA ILE A 276 33.65 13.82 -29.15
C ILE A 276 33.79 13.05 -30.47
N ARG A 277 33.54 13.70 -31.60
CA ARG A 277 33.63 13.11 -32.94
C ARG A 277 35.06 12.69 -33.30
N GLU A 278 36.05 13.47 -32.90
CA GLU A 278 37.46 13.12 -33.04
C GLU A 278 37.81 11.90 -32.15
N ALA A 279 37.37 11.90 -30.90
CA ALA A 279 37.60 10.82 -29.93
C ALA A 279 36.84 9.50 -30.24
N THR A 280 35.94 9.48 -31.23
CA THR A 280 35.26 8.29 -31.74
C THR A 280 35.55 8.01 -33.22
N GLU A 281 36.47 8.75 -33.84
CA GLU A 281 36.78 8.69 -35.30
C GLU A 281 35.51 8.72 -36.17
N ASP A 282 34.65 9.71 -35.94
CA ASP A 282 33.34 9.89 -36.58
C ASP A 282 32.35 8.74 -36.33
N PHE A 283 32.38 8.20 -35.10
CA PHE A 283 31.53 7.09 -34.62
C PHE A 283 31.83 5.74 -35.30
N ASP A 284 33.12 5.42 -35.47
CA ASP A 284 33.59 4.12 -35.95
C ASP A 284 33.16 2.97 -35.01
N ASP A 285 32.71 1.86 -35.60
CA ASP A 285 32.21 0.68 -34.89
C ASP A 285 33.22 0.07 -33.90
N LYS A 286 34.53 0.29 -34.07
CA LYS A 286 35.55 -0.17 -33.11
C LYS A 286 35.44 0.50 -31.73
N TYR A 287 34.77 1.64 -31.64
CA TYR A 287 34.45 2.32 -30.38
C TYR A 287 33.08 1.95 -29.82
N CYS A 288 32.28 1.12 -30.52
CA CYS A 288 30.99 0.64 -30.05
C CYS A 288 31.16 -0.25 -28.80
N ILE A 289 30.42 0.10 -27.74
CA ILE A 289 30.36 -0.66 -26.48
C ILE A 289 28.97 -1.26 -26.20
N GLY A 290 28.02 -1.07 -27.12
CA GLY A 290 26.70 -1.71 -27.06
C GLY A 290 25.71 -1.11 -28.04
N GLN A 291 24.83 -1.94 -28.59
CA GLN A 291 23.77 -1.54 -29.53
C GLN A 291 22.43 -2.11 -29.06
N GLY A 292 21.35 -1.35 -29.23
CA GLY A 292 20.01 -1.79 -28.91
C GLY A 292 18.94 -1.01 -29.71
N GLY A 293 17.67 -1.37 -29.54
CA GLY A 293 16.56 -0.83 -30.34
C GLY A 293 16.24 0.66 -30.19
N SER A 294 17.07 1.43 -29.46
CA SER A 294 16.98 2.90 -29.39
C SER A 294 18.25 3.62 -29.85
N GLY A 295 19.33 2.91 -30.21
CA GLY A 295 20.59 3.52 -30.60
C GLY A 295 21.83 2.65 -30.35
N THR A 296 22.97 3.18 -30.77
CA THR A 296 24.31 2.63 -30.56
C THR A 296 25.07 3.47 -29.53
N VAL A 297 25.84 2.85 -28.65
CA VAL A 297 26.63 3.53 -27.60
C VAL A 297 28.11 3.34 -27.89
N TYR A 298 28.84 4.45 -27.97
CA TYR A 298 30.28 4.49 -28.23
C TYR A 298 31.05 4.93 -26.99
N LYS A 299 32.28 4.47 -26.85
CA LYS A 299 33.23 4.93 -25.82
C LYS A 299 34.14 6.01 -26.41
N ALA A 300 33.93 7.25 -26.01
CA ALA A 300 34.84 8.35 -26.32
C ALA A 300 35.87 8.51 -25.19
N VAL A 301 37.14 8.72 -25.53
CA VAL A 301 38.19 9.09 -24.58
C VAL A 301 38.73 10.45 -25.01
N LEU A 302 38.39 11.50 -24.26
CA LEU A 302 38.79 12.87 -24.60
C LEU A 302 40.28 13.09 -24.31
N GLN A 303 40.87 14.12 -24.92
CA GLN A 303 42.28 14.51 -24.70
C GLN A 303 42.61 14.80 -23.23
N SER A 304 41.60 15.14 -22.41
CA SER A 304 41.71 15.31 -20.94
C SER A 304 41.84 13.99 -20.15
N GLY A 305 41.76 12.84 -20.82
CA GLY A 305 41.68 11.51 -20.19
C GLY A 305 40.28 11.13 -19.69
N LEU A 306 39.28 12.00 -19.84
CA LEU A 306 37.89 11.70 -19.47
C LEU A 306 37.29 10.66 -20.41
N VAL A 307 36.77 9.57 -19.85
CA VAL A 307 36.03 8.53 -20.58
C VAL A 307 34.53 8.82 -20.52
N LEU A 308 33.90 8.91 -21.68
CA LEU A 308 32.46 9.15 -21.84
C LEU A 308 31.80 7.99 -22.61
N ALA A 309 30.57 7.66 -22.23
CA ALA A 309 29.68 6.84 -23.03
C ALA A 309 28.75 7.76 -23.83
N VAL A 310 28.78 7.66 -25.16
CA VAL A 310 28.08 8.54 -26.09
C VAL A 310 27.03 7.73 -26.85
N LYS A 311 25.76 7.95 -26.55
CA LYS A 311 24.63 7.26 -27.21
C LYS A 311 24.19 8.04 -28.46
N GLN A 312 24.40 7.44 -29.63
CA GLN A 312 23.84 7.89 -30.89
C GLN A 312 22.49 7.19 -31.10
N LEU A 313 21.39 7.95 -31.19
CA LEU A 313 20.08 7.37 -31.50
C LEU A 313 20.01 7.02 -32.99
N HIS A 314 19.36 5.91 -33.34
CA HIS A 314 19.18 5.53 -34.75
C HIS A 314 18.20 6.49 -35.43
N THR A 315 18.65 7.09 -36.54
CA THR A 315 17.80 7.82 -37.48
C THR A 315 17.38 6.88 -38.60
N PHE A 316 16.08 6.66 -38.79
CA PHE A 316 15.57 5.92 -39.93
C PHE A 316 15.53 6.86 -41.16
N ASP A 317 16.09 6.45 -42.30
CA ASP A 317 16.25 7.25 -43.52
C ASP A 317 14.95 7.53 -44.30
N SER A 318 13.81 7.59 -43.62
CA SER A 318 12.55 8.11 -44.17
C SER A 318 12.49 9.63 -44.01
N THR A 319 12.14 10.33 -45.08
CA THR A 319 12.22 11.81 -45.25
C THR A 319 11.38 12.67 -44.29
N ASP A 320 10.65 12.07 -43.36
CA ASP A 320 9.99 12.74 -42.24
C ASP A 320 10.55 12.19 -40.93
N ILE A 321 11.23 13.03 -40.13
CA ILE A 321 11.63 12.66 -38.76
C ILE A 321 10.36 12.57 -37.92
N PRO A 322 9.89 11.39 -37.51
CA PRO A 322 8.60 11.28 -36.82
C PRO A 322 8.70 11.91 -35.44
N GLU A 323 7.67 12.65 -35.01
CA GLU A 323 7.67 13.32 -33.70
C GLU A 323 7.91 12.36 -32.52
N VAL A 324 7.62 11.07 -32.73
CA VAL A 324 7.91 9.94 -31.83
C VAL A 324 9.40 9.85 -31.47
N ILE A 325 10.33 10.07 -32.42
CA ILE A 325 11.78 10.01 -32.15
C ILE A 325 12.20 11.22 -31.30
N ARG A 326 11.68 12.41 -31.62
CA ARG A 326 11.92 13.64 -30.84
C ARG A 326 11.38 13.50 -29.41
N ALA A 327 10.19 12.91 -29.25
CA ALA A 327 9.58 12.62 -27.95
C ALA A 327 10.42 11.60 -27.15
N SER A 328 10.91 10.53 -27.79
CA SER A 328 11.80 9.55 -27.15
C SER A 328 13.08 10.18 -26.61
N PHE A 329 13.78 10.97 -27.44
CA PHE A 329 14.99 11.72 -27.06
C PHE A 329 14.71 12.70 -25.90
N GLN A 330 13.62 13.46 -25.98
CA GLN A 330 13.23 14.41 -24.92
C GLN A 330 12.87 13.69 -23.61
N ASN A 331 12.21 12.53 -23.67
CA ASN A 331 11.89 11.73 -22.49
C ASN A 331 13.15 11.15 -21.82
N GLU A 332 14.12 10.63 -22.60
CA GLU A 332 15.38 10.10 -22.05
C GLU A 332 16.22 11.20 -21.38
N ILE A 333 16.36 12.37 -22.03
CA ILE A 333 17.02 13.55 -21.43
C ILE A 333 16.30 14.00 -20.16
N ARG A 334 14.97 14.09 -20.21
CA ARG A 334 14.15 14.53 -19.07
C ARG A 334 14.34 13.62 -17.87
N MET A 335 14.28 12.29 -18.07
CA MET A 335 14.51 11.30 -17.01
C MET A 335 15.90 11.42 -16.39
N LEU A 336 16.95 11.53 -17.21
CA LEU A 336 18.33 11.69 -16.73
C LEU A 336 18.60 13.04 -16.06
N THR A 337 17.78 14.06 -16.32
CA THR A 337 17.91 15.40 -15.72
C THR A 337 17.08 15.57 -14.43
N GLU A 338 15.87 15.00 -14.39
CA GLU A 338 14.94 15.13 -13.27
C GLU A 338 15.20 14.09 -12.16
N VAL A 339 15.59 12.86 -12.50
CA VAL A 339 15.75 11.77 -11.52
C VAL A 339 17.14 11.79 -10.88
N ARG A 340 17.21 12.18 -9.61
CA ARG A 340 18.45 12.15 -8.82
C ARG A 340 18.54 10.89 -7.98
N HIS A 341 19.28 9.89 -8.44
CA HIS A 341 19.55 8.67 -7.69
C HIS A 341 21.02 8.25 -7.81
N ARG A 342 21.59 7.69 -6.73
CA ARG A 342 23.01 7.31 -6.61
C ARG A 342 23.49 6.28 -7.65
N ASN A 343 22.58 5.54 -8.27
CA ASN A 343 22.89 4.51 -9.27
C ASN A 343 22.48 4.92 -10.70
N ILE A 344 22.11 6.19 -10.95
CA ILE A 344 21.79 6.70 -12.29
C ILE A 344 23.01 7.44 -12.84
N ILE A 345 23.33 7.19 -14.11
CA ILE A 345 24.47 7.78 -14.81
C ILE A 345 24.22 9.28 -14.98
N LYS A 346 25.24 10.11 -14.68
CA LYS A 346 25.17 11.56 -14.86
C LYS A 346 25.17 11.90 -16.36
N LEU A 347 24.11 12.54 -16.84
CA LEU A 347 24.10 13.18 -18.15
C LEU A 347 24.99 14.43 -18.11
N TYR A 348 25.97 14.51 -19.00
CA TYR A 348 26.84 15.69 -19.15
C TYR A 348 26.21 16.74 -20.07
N GLY A 349 25.79 16.31 -21.27
CA GLY A 349 25.09 17.17 -22.23
C GLY A 349 24.45 16.36 -23.35
N PHE A 350 23.80 17.04 -24.29
CA PHE A 350 23.25 16.44 -25.50
C PHE A 350 23.39 17.41 -26.68
N CYS A 351 23.50 16.85 -27.89
CA CYS A 351 23.52 17.60 -29.14
C CYS A 351 22.45 17.08 -30.09
N SER A 352 21.91 17.97 -30.91
CA SER A 352 21.03 17.60 -32.04
C SER A 352 21.39 18.50 -33.21
N ARG A 353 21.72 17.88 -34.35
CA ARG A 353 21.95 18.59 -35.61
C ARG A 353 20.64 18.60 -36.39
N LYS A 354 20.21 19.79 -36.83
CA LYS A 354 19.14 19.91 -37.84
C LYS A 354 19.77 19.82 -39.24
N GLY A 355 19.21 18.94 -40.06
CA GLY A 355 19.48 18.87 -41.50
C GLY A 355 20.65 17.94 -41.89
N PHE A 356 20.31 16.92 -42.67
CA PHE A 356 20.59 17.03 -44.11
C PHE A 356 19.43 17.81 -44.78
#